data_AF-A0A815K8I5-F1
#
_entry.id   AF-A0A815K8I5-F1
#
_cell.length_a   1.000
_cell.length_b   1.000
_cell.length_c   1.000
_cell.angle_alpha   90.00
_cell.angle_beta   90.00
_cell.angle_gamma   90.00
#
_symmetry.space_group_name_H-M   'P 1'
#
loop_
_entity.id
_entity.type
_entity.pdbx_description
1 polymer ?
#
loop_
_entity_poly.entity_id
_entity_poly.type
_entity_poly.pdbx_seq_one_letter_code
_entity_poly.pdbx_strand_id
1 'polypeptide(L)'
;MKNRKTTINSATYDSILLTDVNEVISNITERITDITKNEHSFLKLCKKYFSYTPAKEIKLENPDQIAYYIPIQCSIQQMLKKPDVLPMLIKNFNENVNRNIMDTDLMFNFRHGLLGKQHTVLKNKPDALLLQLYIDDIGLTNPIGAKKDTQKVTMIYFQLEDLPDTIKSILNSIGVVAMCHSNYLTNKLNRK
;
A
#
# COMPACT_ATOMS: atom_id res chain seq x y z
N MET A 1 -64.80 -22.01 -33.04
CA MET A 1 -64.59 -20.56 -33.30
C MET A 1 -63.36 -20.08 -32.56
N LYS A 2 -62.46 -19.44 -33.31
CA LYS A 2 -61.36 -18.54 -32.91
C LYS A 2 -60.15 -19.13 -32.16
N ASN A 3 -59.19 -19.53 -33.00
CA ASN A 3 -57.74 -19.41 -32.80
C ASN A 3 -57.36 -18.15 -31.98
N ARG A 4 -56.62 -18.36 -30.89
CA ARG A 4 -55.64 -17.38 -30.41
C ARG A 4 -54.26 -18.03 -30.55
N LYS A 5 -53.52 -17.59 -31.58
CA LYS A 5 -52.09 -17.86 -31.73
C LYS A 5 -51.40 -17.21 -30.53
N THR A 6 -50.87 -18.04 -29.64
CA THR A 6 -49.93 -17.60 -28.60
C THR A 6 -48.60 -17.36 -29.31
N THR A 7 -48.27 -16.08 -29.56
CA THR A 7 -46.97 -15.68 -30.07
C THR A 7 -45.96 -15.94 -28.96
N ILE A 8 -45.21 -17.04 -29.08
CA ILE A 8 -44.05 -17.30 -28.22
C ILE A 8 -42.96 -16.35 -28.72
N ASN A 9 -42.74 -15.26 -28.00
CA ASN A 9 -41.53 -14.45 -28.16
C ASN A 9 -40.34 -15.35 -27.78
N SER A 10 -39.63 -15.85 -28.78
CA SER A 10 -38.35 -16.52 -28.58
C SER A 10 -37.38 -15.50 -28.00
N ALA A 11 -37.06 -15.63 -26.71
CA ALA A 11 -35.89 -14.98 -26.15
C ALA A 11 -34.67 -15.52 -26.92
N THR A 12 -34.08 -14.69 -27.77
CA THR A 12 -32.79 -14.95 -28.39
C THR A 12 -31.76 -14.97 -27.27
N TYR A 13 -31.23 -16.15 -26.97
CA TYR A 13 -30.00 -16.24 -26.20
C TYR A 13 -28.90 -15.66 -27.08
N ASP A 14 -28.35 -14.50 -26.71
CA ASP A 14 -27.12 -13.98 -27.31
C ASP A 14 -26.01 -14.99 -27.00
N SER A 15 -25.71 -15.88 -27.95
CA SER A 15 -24.64 -16.85 -27.84
C SER A 15 -23.32 -16.21 -28.24
N ILE A 16 -22.36 -16.12 -27.31
CA ILE A 16 -21.00 -15.65 -27.59
C ILE A 16 -20.21 -16.78 -28.28
N LEU A 17 -19.55 -16.48 -29.41
CA LEU A 17 -18.71 -17.46 -30.09
C LEU A 17 -17.34 -17.53 -29.42
N LEU A 18 -16.73 -18.71 -29.42
CA LEU A 18 -15.36 -18.90 -28.91
C LEU A 18 -14.33 -18.02 -29.66
N THR A 19 -14.60 -17.72 -30.93
CA THR A 19 -13.80 -16.80 -31.75
C THR A 19 -13.79 -15.39 -31.17
N ASP A 20 -14.93 -14.90 -30.69
CA ASP A 20 -15.06 -13.57 -30.10
C ASP A 20 -14.24 -13.49 -28.80
N VAL A 21 -14.25 -14.57 -28.00
CA VAL A 21 -13.44 -14.69 -26.78
C VAL A 21 -11.94 -14.69 -27.13
N ASN A 22 -11.51 -15.42 -28.14
CA ASN A 22 -10.11 -15.47 -28.56
C ASN A 22 -9.62 -14.12 -29.09
N GLU A 23 -10.46 -13.40 -29.85
CA GLU A 23 -10.15 -12.05 -30.31
C GLU A 23 -9.97 -11.09 -29.13
N VAL A 24 -10.86 -11.13 -28.15
CA VAL A 24 -10.74 -10.33 -26.92
C VAL A 24 -9.44 -10.65 -26.17
N ILE A 25 -9.10 -11.93 -26.00
CA ILE A 25 -7.87 -12.36 -25.32
C ILE A 25 -6.63 -11.88 -26.09
N SER A 26 -6.63 -12.01 -27.42
CA SER A 26 -5.52 -11.53 -28.26
C SER A 26 -5.33 -10.03 -28.10
N ASN A 27 -6.42 -9.25 -28.18
CA ASN A 27 -6.39 -7.80 -28.02
C ASN A 27 -5.91 -7.38 -26.62
N ILE A 28 -6.29 -8.10 -25.57
CA ILE A 28 -5.80 -7.86 -24.20
C ILE A 28 -4.30 -8.15 -24.12
N THR A 29 -3.85 -9.26 -24.69
CA THR A 29 -2.46 -9.70 -24.64
C THR A 29 -1.55 -8.73 -25.38
N GLU A 30 -1.95 -8.27 -26.56
CA GLU A 30 -1.22 -7.27 -27.34
C GLU A 30 -1.08 -5.96 -26.55
N ARG A 31 -2.19 -5.47 -25.97
CA ARG A 31 -2.16 -4.27 -25.12
C ARG A 31 -1.26 -4.42 -23.90
N ILE A 32 -1.33 -5.54 -23.18
CA ILE A 32 -0.46 -5.78 -22.01
C ILE A 32 1.01 -5.82 -22.44
N THR A 33 1.30 -6.45 -23.58
CA THR A 33 2.66 -6.56 -24.11
C THR A 33 3.21 -5.18 -24.50
N ASP A 34 2.41 -4.36 -25.17
CA ASP A 34 2.79 -2.98 -25.52
C ASP A 34 3.00 -2.10 -24.29
N ILE A 35 2.16 -2.27 -23.27
CA ILE A 35 2.25 -1.54 -22.00
C ILE A 35 3.52 -1.93 -21.22
N THR A 36 3.87 -3.22 -21.22
CA THR A 36 4.99 -3.78 -20.45
C THR A 36 6.29 -3.89 -21.25
N LYS A 37 6.29 -3.44 -22.52
CA LYS A 37 7.44 -3.54 -23.45
C LYS A 37 8.74 -2.95 -22.91
N ASN A 38 8.65 -1.86 -22.14
CA ASN A 38 9.80 -1.29 -21.45
C ASN A 38 9.36 -0.57 -20.17
N GLU A 39 10.32 -0.42 -19.25
CA GLU A 39 10.10 0.20 -17.95
C GLU A 39 9.51 1.62 -18.06
N HIS A 40 10.01 2.43 -18.99
CA HIS A 40 9.54 3.80 -19.15
C HIS A 40 8.04 3.87 -19.52
N SER A 41 7.59 3.08 -20.49
CA SER A 41 6.18 2.97 -20.89
C SER A 41 5.32 2.49 -19.73
N PHE A 42 5.77 1.47 -19.01
CA PHE A 42 5.08 0.92 -17.86
C PHE A 42 4.92 1.98 -16.74
N LEU A 43 6.02 2.61 -16.33
CA LEU A 43 6.02 3.63 -15.27
C LEU A 43 5.17 4.85 -15.63
N LYS A 44 5.13 5.25 -16.90
CA LYS A 44 4.26 6.35 -17.38
C LYS A 44 2.78 6.02 -17.13
N LEU A 45 2.37 4.77 -17.35
CA LEU A 45 1.00 4.32 -17.11
C LEU A 45 0.72 4.14 -15.62
N CYS A 46 1.68 3.62 -14.85
CA CYS A 46 1.60 3.58 -13.39
C CYS A 46 1.34 4.97 -12.80
N LYS A 47 2.04 6.00 -13.30
CA LYS A 47 1.80 7.39 -12.88
C LYS A 47 0.42 7.88 -13.29
N LYS A 48 -0.02 7.57 -14.50
CA LYS A 48 -1.31 8.02 -15.05
C LYS A 48 -2.52 7.40 -14.35
N TYR A 49 -2.49 6.10 -14.09
CA TYR A 49 -3.67 5.35 -13.64
C TYR A 49 -3.62 4.95 -12.17
N PHE A 50 -2.42 4.77 -11.61
CA PHE A 50 -2.25 4.21 -10.25
C PHE A 50 -1.63 5.22 -9.27
N SER A 51 -1.51 6.49 -9.67
CA SER A 51 -0.86 7.54 -8.87
C SER A 51 0.55 7.14 -8.40
N TYR A 52 1.28 6.35 -9.18
CA TYR A 52 2.57 5.81 -8.76
C TYR A 52 3.59 6.89 -8.36
N THR A 53 4.23 6.70 -7.21
CA THR A 53 5.33 7.53 -6.71
C THR A 53 6.65 6.77 -6.90
N PRO A 54 7.60 7.28 -7.70
CA PRO A 54 8.90 6.63 -7.87
C PRO A 54 9.73 6.71 -6.60
N ALA A 55 10.50 5.66 -6.33
CA ALA A 55 11.52 5.67 -5.30
C ALA A 55 12.66 6.63 -5.69
N LYS A 56 13.29 7.22 -4.68
CA LYS A 56 14.49 8.04 -4.78
C LYS A 56 15.67 7.22 -4.29
N GLU A 57 16.74 7.19 -5.07
CA GLU A 57 18.01 6.60 -4.64
C GLU A 57 18.67 7.49 -3.59
N ILE A 58 19.17 6.85 -2.54
CA ILE A 58 19.96 7.46 -1.48
C ILE A 58 21.29 6.73 -1.45
N LYS A 59 22.37 7.46 -1.68
CA LYS A 59 23.73 6.96 -1.43
C LYS A 59 23.98 6.99 0.07
N LEU A 60 24.40 5.86 0.62
CA LEU A 60 24.77 5.77 2.03
C LEU A 60 26.21 6.24 2.24
N GLU A 61 26.70 6.19 3.49
CA GLU A 61 28.06 6.61 3.85
C GLU A 61 29.14 5.88 3.04
N ASN A 62 28.92 4.58 2.75
CA ASN A 62 29.74 3.84 1.80
C ASN A 62 29.22 4.07 0.38
N PRO A 63 30.03 4.58 -0.57
CA PRO A 63 29.61 4.91 -1.93
C PRO A 63 29.01 3.74 -2.72
N ASP A 64 29.40 2.50 -2.39
CA ASP A 64 28.90 1.28 -3.05
C ASP A 64 27.54 0.84 -2.49
N GLN A 65 27.05 1.48 -1.44
CA GLN A 65 25.81 1.13 -0.76
C GLN A 65 24.69 2.11 -1.14
N ILE A 66 23.64 1.56 -1.74
CA ILE A 66 22.46 2.30 -2.18
C ILE A 66 21.26 1.83 -1.36
N ALA A 67 20.49 2.79 -0.89
CA ALA A 67 19.14 2.59 -0.36
C ALA A 67 18.12 3.30 -1.25
N TYR A 68 16.87 2.86 -1.19
CA TYR A 68 15.78 3.46 -1.92
C TYR A 68 14.76 4.01 -0.92
N TYR A 69 14.33 5.25 -1.12
CA TYR A 69 13.34 5.92 -0.30
C TYR A 69 12.11 6.28 -1.14
N ILE A 70 10.94 5.90 -0.66
CA ILE A 70 9.66 6.26 -1.25
C ILE A 70 9.14 7.48 -0.49
N PRO A 71 8.94 8.62 -1.16
CA PRO A 71 8.48 9.86 -0.51
C PRO A 71 7.17 9.68 0.28
N ILE A 72 7.31 9.55 1.60
CA ILE A 72 6.18 9.23 2.50
C ILE A 72 5.07 10.29 2.42
N GLN A 73 5.45 11.56 2.24
CA GLN A 73 4.49 12.65 2.06
C GLN A 73 3.59 12.42 0.84
N CYS A 74 4.16 11.98 -0.28
CA CYS A 74 3.37 11.68 -1.49
C CYS A 74 2.45 10.49 -1.25
N SER A 75 2.94 9.43 -0.60
CA SER A 75 2.16 8.24 -0.27
C SER A 75 0.96 8.58 0.65
N ILE A 76 1.19 9.37 1.69
CA ILE A 76 0.12 9.82 2.61
C ILE A 76 -0.88 10.70 1.86
N GLN A 77 -0.42 11.68 1.08
CA GLN A 77 -1.31 12.54 0.29
C GLN A 77 -2.20 11.74 -0.67
N GLN A 78 -1.66 10.72 -1.32
CA GLN A 78 -2.43 9.86 -2.22
C GLN A 78 -3.45 9.01 -1.46
N MET A 79 -3.08 8.49 -0.30
CA MET A 79 -4.01 7.74 0.55
C MET A 79 -5.17 8.61 1.04
N LEU A 80 -4.88 9.84 1.49
CA LEU A 80 -5.89 10.78 1.97
C LEU A 80 -6.78 11.34 0.84
N LYS A 81 -6.34 11.28 -0.42
CA LYS A 81 -7.17 11.65 -1.59
C LYS A 81 -8.25 10.61 -1.92
N LYS A 82 -8.18 9.40 -1.36
CA LYS A 82 -9.26 8.42 -1.52
C LYS A 82 -10.52 8.93 -0.80
N PRO A 83 -11.68 8.95 -1.46
CA PRO A 83 -12.87 9.66 -1.00
C PRO A 83 -13.32 9.24 0.41
N ASP A 84 -13.17 7.96 0.75
CA ASP A 84 -13.65 7.43 2.04
C ASP A 84 -12.60 7.51 3.15
N VAL A 85 -11.31 7.66 2.82
CA VAL A 85 -10.23 7.51 3.81
C VAL A 85 -10.16 8.71 4.75
N LEU A 86 -10.21 9.93 4.22
CA LEU A 86 -10.10 11.14 5.04
C LEU A 86 -11.29 11.32 5.99
N PRO A 87 -12.57 11.21 5.55
CA PRO A 87 -13.72 11.32 6.46
C PRO A 87 -13.68 10.28 7.58
N MET A 88 -13.28 9.05 7.24
CA MET A 88 -13.17 7.96 8.18
C MET A 88 -12.04 8.15 9.20
N LEU A 89 -10.89 8.67 8.76
CA LEU A 89 -9.79 9.02 9.65
C LEU A 89 -10.20 10.12 10.64
N ILE A 90 -10.87 11.17 10.16
CA ILE A 90 -11.38 12.25 11.02
C ILE A 90 -12.40 11.71 12.03
N LYS A 91 -13.33 10.86 11.58
CA LYS A 91 -14.32 10.22 12.46
C LYS A 91 -13.64 9.41 13.57
N ASN A 92 -12.71 8.51 13.20
CA ASN A 92 -11.99 7.67 14.15
C ASN A 92 -11.14 8.50 15.13
N PHE A 93 -10.49 9.55 14.63
CA PHE A 93 -9.74 10.48 15.46
C PHE A 93 -10.63 11.14 16.52
N ASN A 94 -11.77 11.71 16.12
CA ASN A 94 -12.69 12.38 17.04
C ASN A 94 -13.27 11.41 18.08
N GLU A 95 -13.62 10.18 17.68
CA GLU A 95 -14.09 9.14 18.61
C GLU A 95 -13.01 8.79 19.64
N ASN A 96 -11.75 8.65 19.22
CA ASN A 96 -10.64 8.31 20.10
C ASN A 96 -10.25 9.47 21.02
N VAL A 97 -10.22 10.71 20.53
CA VAL A 97 -9.98 11.89 21.39
C VAL A 97 -11.07 12.02 22.45
N ASN A 98 -12.34 11.85 22.10
CA ASN A 98 -13.43 11.94 23.08
C ASN A 98 -13.40 10.81 24.12
N ARG A 99 -12.95 9.60 23.73
CA ARG A 99 -12.74 8.49 24.68
C ARG A 99 -11.68 8.80 25.73
N ASN A 100 -10.66 9.62 25.41
CA ASN A 100 -9.64 10.03 26.38
C ASN A 100 -10.20 10.75 27.61
N ILE A 101 -11.40 11.31 27.52
CA ILE A 101 -12.03 12.10 28.60
C ILE A 101 -12.88 11.21 29.53
N MET A 102 -13.40 10.09 29.02
CA MET A 102 -14.47 9.34 29.68
C MET A 102 -14.04 8.01 30.30
N ASP A 103 -12.97 7.37 29.79
CA ASP A 103 -12.55 6.05 30.26
C ASP A 103 -11.02 6.01 30.43
N THR A 104 -10.56 6.15 31.68
CA THR A 104 -9.13 6.25 32.03
C THR A 104 -8.44 4.90 32.16
N ASP A 105 -9.20 3.81 32.19
CA ASP A 105 -8.69 2.48 32.55
C ASP A 105 -8.28 1.67 31.31
N LEU A 106 -8.64 2.15 30.11
CA LEU A 106 -8.34 1.50 28.83
C LEU A 106 -7.46 2.37 27.91
N MET A 107 -6.40 1.76 27.39
CA MET A 107 -5.53 2.36 26.36
C MET A 107 -5.93 1.86 24.96
N PHE A 108 -6.37 2.77 24.10
CA PHE A 108 -6.80 2.44 22.73
C PHE A 108 -5.76 2.82 21.65
N ASN A 109 -4.92 3.81 21.92
CA ASN A 109 -3.85 4.23 21.02
C ASN A 109 -2.70 4.88 21.79
N PHE A 110 -1.62 5.19 21.07
CA PHE A 110 -0.41 5.81 21.64
C PHE A 110 -0.68 7.10 22.42
N ARG A 111 -1.68 7.91 22.02
CA ARG A 111 -2.02 9.19 22.68
C ARG A 111 -2.53 8.99 24.11
N HIS A 112 -3.12 7.84 24.41
CA HIS A 112 -3.67 7.54 25.75
C HIS A 112 -2.56 7.23 26.75
N GLY A 113 -1.42 6.72 26.25
CA GLY A 113 -0.27 6.35 27.04
C GLY A 113 0.45 7.56 27.63
N LEU A 114 1.18 7.33 28.73
CA LEU A 114 1.95 8.37 29.41
C LEU A 114 2.91 9.09 28.45
N LEU A 115 3.60 8.32 27.60
CA LEU A 115 4.52 8.86 26.59
C LEU A 115 3.81 9.75 25.57
N GLY A 116 2.64 9.32 25.07
CA GLY A 116 1.83 10.12 24.14
C GLY A 116 1.36 11.43 24.76
N LYS A 117 0.84 11.38 26.00
CA LYS A 117 0.41 12.56 26.77
C LYS A 117 1.56 13.53 27.05
N GLN A 118 2.78 13.02 27.22
CA GLN A 118 3.96 13.82 27.48
C GLN A 118 4.67 14.32 26.21
N HIS A 119 4.36 13.73 25.06
CA HIS A 119 5.04 14.01 23.79
C HIS A 119 4.87 15.46 23.34
N THR A 120 5.98 16.19 23.17
CA THR A 120 5.99 17.63 22.87
C THR A 120 5.17 17.98 21.63
N VAL A 121 5.28 17.19 20.56
CA VAL A 121 4.50 17.43 19.33
C VAL A 121 3.00 17.25 19.57
N LEU A 122 2.60 16.23 20.36
CA LEU A 122 1.18 15.94 20.58
C LEU A 122 0.55 16.92 21.56
N LYS A 123 1.32 17.47 22.50
CA LYS A 123 0.87 18.58 23.36
C LYS A 123 0.56 19.84 22.56
N ASN A 124 1.42 20.17 21.60
CA ASN A 124 1.28 21.38 20.79
C ASN A 124 0.32 21.21 19.60
N LYS A 125 0.21 19.98 19.09
CA LYS A 125 -0.61 19.59 17.94
C LYS A 125 -1.30 18.26 18.24
N PRO A 126 -2.41 18.28 19.01
CA PRO A 126 -3.12 17.06 19.42
C PRO A 126 -3.69 16.26 18.23
N ASP A 127 -3.89 16.92 17.10
CA ASP A 127 -4.37 16.40 15.81
C ASP A 127 -3.26 15.96 14.86
N ALA A 128 -1.99 16.02 15.27
CA ALA A 128 -0.88 15.54 14.44
C ALA A 128 -1.04 14.06 14.12
N LEU A 129 -0.99 13.71 12.82
CA LEU A 129 -1.06 12.32 12.36
C LEU A 129 0.02 11.44 12.98
N LEU A 130 -0.38 10.28 13.47
CA LEU A 130 0.53 9.28 14.03
C LEU A 130 0.90 8.25 12.97
N LEU A 131 2.21 8.09 12.79
CA LEU A 131 2.80 7.08 11.91
C LEU A 131 3.43 6.00 12.76
N GLN A 132 3.00 4.76 12.57
CA GLN A 132 3.71 3.60 13.08
C GLN A 132 4.71 3.16 12.03
N LEU A 133 5.98 3.06 12.40
CA LEU A 133 7.03 2.51 11.56
C LEU A 133 7.41 1.12 12.05
N TYR A 134 7.66 0.22 11.11
CA TYR A 134 8.19 -1.10 11.42
C TYR A 134 9.10 -1.59 10.30
N ILE A 135 9.89 -2.61 10.61
CA ILE A 135 10.96 -3.12 9.77
C ILE A 135 10.79 -4.63 9.61
N ASP A 136 11.01 -5.11 8.39
CA ASP A 136 10.99 -6.53 8.07
C ASP A 136 12.09 -6.88 7.07
N ASP A 137 12.59 -8.10 7.13
CA ASP A 137 13.62 -8.61 6.22
C ASP A 137 13.00 -9.60 5.22
N ILE A 138 13.12 -9.29 3.93
CA ILE A 138 12.68 -10.16 2.85
C ILE A 138 13.90 -10.90 2.28
N GLY A 139 13.83 -12.23 2.26
CA GLY A 139 14.79 -13.07 1.56
C GLY A 139 14.50 -13.11 0.06
N LEU A 140 15.43 -12.66 -0.75
CA LEU A 140 15.43 -12.81 -2.20
C LEU A 140 16.31 -13.99 -2.60
N THR A 141 15.73 -14.95 -3.32
CA THR A 141 16.46 -16.08 -3.88
C THR A 141 16.30 -16.08 -5.38
N ASN A 142 17.36 -16.42 -6.11
CA ASN A 142 17.22 -16.75 -7.51
C ASN A 142 16.49 -18.12 -7.62
N PRO A 143 15.32 -18.20 -8.29
CA PRO A 143 14.61 -19.46 -8.44
C PRO A 143 15.30 -20.44 -9.40
N ILE A 144 16.27 -19.99 -10.20
CA ILE A 144 16.93 -20.77 -11.25
C ILE A 144 18.46 -20.65 -11.08
N GLY A 145 19.07 -21.51 -10.25
CA GLY A 145 20.54 -21.59 -10.17
C GLY A 145 21.09 -22.35 -8.95
N ALA A 146 22.32 -22.88 -9.10
CA ALA A 146 23.04 -23.63 -8.06
C ALA A 146 23.60 -22.75 -6.92
N LYS A 147 23.65 -21.42 -7.09
CA LYS A 147 23.98 -20.47 -6.02
C LYS A 147 22.70 -20.01 -5.33
N LYS A 148 22.35 -20.74 -4.28
CA LYS A 148 21.19 -20.51 -3.42
C LYS A 148 21.46 -19.44 -2.33
N ASP A 149 22.36 -18.49 -2.62
CA ASP A 149 22.69 -17.43 -1.66
C ASP A 149 21.49 -16.50 -1.55
N THR A 150 20.81 -16.56 -0.41
CA THR A 150 19.65 -15.73 -0.11
C THR A 150 20.16 -14.31 0.15
N GLN A 151 19.89 -13.39 -0.77
CA GLN A 151 20.09 -11.97 -0.53
C GLN A 151 19.00 -11.50 0.43
N LYS A 152 19.34 -10.67 1.42
CA LYS A 152 18.36 -10.13 2.35
C LYS A 152 18.19 -8.64 2.11
N VAL A 153 16.95 -8.23 1.91
CA VAL A 153 16.55 -6.83 1.76
C VAL A 153 15.71 -6.46 2.96
N THR A 154 16.13 -5.40 3.66
CA THR A 154 15.32 -4.82 4.72
C THR A 154 14.35 -3.81 4.13
N MET A 155 13.09 -3.94 4.49
CA MET A 155 12.00 -3.06 4.14
C MET A 155 11.56 -2.29 5.38
N ILE A 156 11.41 -0.97 5.25
CA ILE A 156 10.84 -0.10 6.27
C ILE A 156 9.45 0.29 5.80
N TYR A 157 8.45 0.01 6.63
CA TYR A 157 7.05 0.30 6.35
C TYR A 157 6.52 1.38 7.27
N PHE A 158 5.41 1.98 6.85
CA PHE A 158 4.60 2.85 7.69
C PHE A 158 3.13 2.47 7.62
N GLN A 159 2.41 2.81 8.68
CA GLN A 159 0.97 2.70 8.77
C GLN A 159 0.42 3.92 9.53
N LEU A 160 -0.77 4.39 9.16
CA LEU A 160 -1.46 5.43 9.94
C LEU A 160 -2.16 4.80 11.14
N GLU A 161 -1.77 5.24 12.33
CA GLU A 161 -2.38 4.78 13.59
C GLU A 161 -3.80 5.30 13.79
N ASP A 162 -4.07 6.50 13.24
CA ASP A 162 -5.38 7.16 13.35
C ASP A 162 -6.45 6.54 12.43
N LEU A 163 -6.13 5.50 11.67
CA LEU A 163 -7.11 4.71 10.93
C LEU A 163 -7.87 3.75 11.87
N PRO A 164 -9.14 3.40 11.56
CA PRO A 164 -9.87 2.35 12.27
C PRO A 164 -9.15 1.00 12.21
N ASP A 165 -9.25 0.20 13.27
CA ASP A 165 -8.59 -1.12 13.38
C ASP A 165 -9.00 -2.09 12.26
N THR A 166 -10.25 -2.00 11.81
CA THR A 166 -10.79 -2.79 10.68
C THR A 166 -10.02 -2.57 9.39
N ILE A 167 -9.42 -1.40 9.19
CA ILE A 167 -8.69 -1.03 7.97
C ILE A 167 -7.20 -1.14 8.17
N LYS A 168 -6.72 -0.85 9.39
CA LYS A 168 -5.34 -1.15 9.80
C LYS A 168 -4.98 -2.63 9.61
N SER A 169 -5.96 -3.52 9.67
CA SER A 169 -5.77 -4.96 9.45
C SER A 169 -5.71 -5.36 7.96
N ILE A 170 -5.97 -4.44 7.02
CA ILE A 170 -5.91 -4.70 5.58
C ILE A 170 -4.52 -4.33 5.08
N LEU A 171 -3.89 -5.25 4.31
CA LEU A 171 -2.54 -5.05 3.72
C LEU A 171 -2.41 -3.73 2.94
N ASN A 172 -3.48 -3.26 2.31
CA ASN A 172 -3.50 -2.00 1.55
C ASN A 172 -3.34 -0.73 2.41
N SER A 173 -3.36 -0.85 3.74
CA SER A 173 -3.09 0.26 4.67
C SER A 173 -1.60 0.44 4.99
N ILE A 174 -0.77 -0.52 4.58
CA ILE A 174 0.68 -0.55 4.81
C ILE A 174 1.37 0.09 3.61
N GLY A 175 2.16 1.13 3.88
CA GLY A 175 3.00 1.77 2.86
C GLY A 175 4.47 1.47 3.08
N VAL A 176 5.25 1.39 2.01
CA VAL A 176 6.71 1.28 2.09
C VAL A 176 7.31 2.69 2.18
N VAL A 177 8.26 2.87 3.10
CA VAL A 177 9.05 4.10 3.28
C VAL A 177 10.41 3.96 2.62
N ALA A 178 11.09 2.85 2.86
CA ALA A 178 12.44 2.65 2.36
C ALA A 178 12.77 1.16 2.21
N MET A 179 13.78 0.88 1.40
CA MET A 179 14.35 -0.45 1.25
C MET A 179 15.86 -0.36 1.04
N CYS A 180 16.59 -1.32 1.59
CA CYS A 180 18.04 -1.42 1.40
C CYS A 180 18.51 -2.85 1.66
N HIS A 181 19.74 -3.17 1.30
CA HIS A 181 20.30 -4.48 1.64
C HIS A 181 20.47 -4.60 3.17
N SER A 182 20.09 -5.73 3.77
CA SER A 182 19.97 -5.84 5.25
C SER A 182 21.28 -5.63 6.01
N ASN A 183 22.42 -5.90 5.37
CA ASN A 183 23.74 -5.66 5.97
C ASN A 183 24.09 -4.16 6.12
N TYR A 184 23.33 -3.24 5.50
CA TYR A 184 23.57 -1.79 5.62
C TYR A 184 23.03 -1.23 6.94
N LEU A 185 21.99 -1.85 7.50
CA LEU A 185 21.38 -1.43 8.78
C LEU A 185 21.98 -2.14 10.00
N THR A 186 22.61 -3.30 9.79
CA THR A 186 23.30 -4.02 10.86
C THR A 186 24.67 -3.40 11.10
N ASN A 187 24.72 -2.43 12.00
CA ASN A 187 25.99 -1.94 12.53
C ASN A 187 26.78 -3.10 13.16
N LYS A 188 28.00 -3.33 12.69
CA LYS A 188 29.01 -4.19 13.33
C LYS A 188 29.34 -3.78 14.77
N LEU A 189 28.78 -2.67 15.27
CA LEU A 189 28.99 -2.13 16.61
C LEU A 189 28.30 -2.93 17.74
N ASN A 190 27.35 -3.83 17.43
CA ASN A 190 26.66 -4.66 18.42
C ASN A 190 27.18 -6.11 18.51
N ARG A 191 28.38 -6.39 17.98
CA ARG A 191 29.12 -7.63 18.29
C ARG A 191 30.22 -7.31 19.29
N LYS A 192 29.84 -7.11 20.56
CA LYS A 192 30.75 -7.20 21.71
C LYS A 192 30.19 -8.24 22.66
#